data_AF-A0A1F2HR40-F1
#
_entry.id   AF-A0A1F2HR40-F1
#
_cell.length_a   1.000
_cell.length_b   1.000
_cell.length_c   1.000
_cell.angle_alpha   90.00
_cell.angle_beta   90.00
_cell.angle_gamma   90.00
#
_symmetry.space_group_name_H-M   'P 1'
#
loop_
_entity.id
_entity.type
_entity.pdbx_description
1 polymer ?
#
loop_
_entity_poly.entity_id
_entity_poly.type
_entity_poly.pdbx_seq_one_letter_code
_entity_poly.pdbx_strand_id
1 'polypeptide(L)'
;MLINPFLTVENQNGVYYFSEKYGKTKKPFLTLQSKRELADLINDRELNKKISKHLNYSFAIPEHHKELFSILEENVAFCSELVNKTMLAKFLMYRLHSATIEFYNYSDLNLQHLKKMLELENGTESRVQVVIYDKNSHIQDFQPTYNQGLLLFFEVCGGKLRGIGPFVEVSADGTKMSHFQEEKNVERKVEKEDSYWNRSIEEVVLDTVLSAITDYFSDYITVSSPFMYRRAILNEDTVCLCEAFSRQ
;
A
#
# COMPACT_ATOMS: atom_id res chain seq x y z
N MET A 1 -18.52 8.94 -2.81
CA MET A 1 -17.73 8.48 -1.64
C MET A 1 -18.33 7.16 -1.16
N LEU A 2 -17.53 6.32 -0.52
CA LEU A 2 -17.95 5.09 0.16
C LEU A 2 -17.59 5.19 1.64
N ILE A 3 -18.29 4.46 2.51
CA ILE A 3 -17.84 4.30 3.89
C ILE A 3 -16.48 3.59 3.87
N ASN A 4 -15.56 3.98 4.76
CA ASN A 4 -14.31 3.23 4.93
C ASN A 4 -14.65 1.76 5.30
N PRO A 5 -14.17 0.74 4.56
CA PRO A 5 -14.53 -0.67 4.78
C PRO A 5 -14.21 -1.18 6.19
N PHE A 6 -13.21 -0.61 6.87
CA PHE A 6 -12.89 -0.94 8.26
C PHE A 6 -13.94 -0.43 9.27
N LEU A 7 -14.97 0.28 8.81
CA LEU A 7 -16.09 0.79 9.60
C LEU A 7 -17.39 0.07 9.20
N THR A 8 -18.28 -0.08 10.17
CA THR A 8 -19.64 -0.60 9.99
C THR A 8 -20.66 0.44 10.39
N VAL A 9 -21.80 0.43 9.74
CA VAL A 9 -22.92 1.33 10.03
C VAL A 9 -24.22 0.54 10.14
N GLU A 10 -24.95 0.78 11.23
CA GLU A 10 -26.31 0.26 11.44
C GLU A 10 -27.28 1.44 11.47
N ASN A 11 -28.46 1.31 10.84
CA ASN A 11 -29.52 2.32 10.89
C ASN A 11 -30.73 1.74 11.64
N GLN A 12 -31.13 2.40 12.73
CA GLN A 12 -32.35 2.08 13.45
C GLN A 12 -33.22 3.33 13.53
N ASN A 13 -34.34 3.33 12.81
CA ASN A 13 -35.35 4.40 12.83
C ASN A 13 -34.80 5.82 12.59
N GLY A 14 -33.85 5.98 11.65
CA GLY A 14 -33.26 7.29 11.32
C GLY A 14 -32.12 7.71 12.25
N VAL A 15 -31.58 6.76 13.03
CA VAL A 15 -30.36 6.92 13.81
C VAL A 15 -29.30 6.00 13.24
N TYR A 16 -28.19 6.58 12.79
CA TYR A 16 -27.02 5.84 12.31
C TYR A 16 -26.04 5.60 13.45
N TYR A 17 -25.61 4.35 13.61
CA TYR A 17 -24.62 3.90 14.59
C TYR A 17 -23.36 3.43 13.85
N PHE A 18 -22.28 4.19 13.98
CA PHE A 18 -21.00 3.87 13.34
C PHE A 18 -20.06 3.20 14.34
N SER A 19 -19.53 2.05 13.97
CA SER A 19 -18.63 1.23 14.78
C SER A 19 -17.43 0.75 13.97
N GLU A 20 -16.33 0.41 14.65
CA GLU A 20 -15.17 -0.22 14.01
C GLU A 20 -15.46 -1.70 13.75
N LYS A 21 -15.22 -2.17 12.52
CA LYS A 21 -15.61 -3.53 12.07
C LYS A 21 -15.02 -4.63 12.95
N TYR A 22 -13.75 -4.49 13.32
CA TYR A 22 -13.02 -5.47 14.11
C TYR A 22 -12.98 -5.14 15.62
N GLY A 23 -13.76 -4.16 16.10
CA GLY A 23 -13.78 -3.81 17.52
C GLY A 23 -14.28 -4.97 18.40
N LYS A 24 -13.58 -5.25 19.50
CA LYS A 24 -14.00 -6.29 20.47
C LYS A 24 -15.41 -6.05 21.02
N THR A 25 -15.79 -4.79 21.15
CA THR A 25 -17.16 -4.38 21.47
C THR A 25 -17.72 -3.66 20.26
N LYS A 26 -18.94 -4.01 19.82
CA LYS A 26 -19.68 -3.26 18.79
C LYS A 26 -20.23 -1.94 19.35
N LYS A 27 -19.45 -1.25 20.19
CA LYS A 27 -19.86 0.03 20.75
C LYS A 27 -19.67 1.09 19.66
N PRO A 28 -20.72 1.85 19.31
CA PRO A 28 -20.60 2.90 18.32
C PRO A 28 -19.69 4.01 18.84
N PHE A 29 -18.76 4.47 17.99
CA PHE A 29 -17.95 5.65 18.25
C PHE A 29 -18.69 6.93 17.86
N LEU A 30 -19.66 6.83 16.94
CA LEU A 30 -20.49 7.94 16.49
C LEU A 30 -21.94 7.46 16.37
N THR A 31 -22.85 8.24 16.93
CA THR A 31 -24.30 8.08 16.74
C THR A 31 -24.83 9.37 16.13
N LEU A 32 -25.53 9.26 15.01
CA LEU A 32 -26.03 10.41 14.26
C LEU A 32 -27.52 10.24 13.96
N GLN A 33 -28.33 11.07 14.57
CA GLN A 33 -29.75 11.20 14.21
C GLN A 33 -29.85 12.09 12.96
N SER A 34 -30.41 11.55 11.89
CA SER A 34 -30.52 12.28 10.63
C SER A 34 -31.68 11.75 9.79
N LYS A 35 -32.33 12.66 9.06
CA LYS A 35 -33.31 12.31 8.02
C LYS A 35 -32.66 12.08 6.64
N ARG A 36 -31.37 12.39 6.49
CA ARG A 36 -30.59 12.19 5.26
C ARG A 36 -30.23 10.73 5.08
N GLU A 37 -30.12 10.30 3.84
CA GLU A 37 -29.59 8.96 3.53
C GLU A 37 -28.10 8.88 3.83
N LEU A 38 -27.59 7.66 4.04
CA LEU A 38 -26.17 7.44 4.31
C LEU A 38 -25.29 8.00 3.19
N ALA A 39 -25.71 7.85 1.93
CA ALA A 39 -25.02 8.36 0.77
C ALA A 39 -24.86 9.89 0.82
N ASP A 40 -25.87 10.62 1.28
CA ASP A 40 -25.79 12.06 1.44
C ASP A 40 -24.83 12.45 2.57
N LEU A 41 -24.86 11.69 3.67
CA LEU A 41 -24.00 11.94 4.84
C LEU A 41 -22.52 11.75 4.49
N ILE A 42 -22.18 10.66 3.80
CA ILE A 42 -20.79 10.37 3.40
C ILE A 42 -20.29 11.25 2.24
N ASN A 43 -21.16 12.00 1.56
CA ASN A 43 -20.75 12.98 0.56
C ASN A 43 -20.68 14.41 1.13
N ASP A 44 -21.07 14.60 2.41
CA ASP A 44 -20.93 15.87 3.11
C ASP A 44 -19.46 16.11 3.50
N ARG A 45 -18.80 17.01 2.77
CA ARG A 45 -17.36 17.28 2.93
C ARG A 45 -16.99 17.78 4.33
N GLU A 46 -17.80 18.66 4.91
CA GLU A 46 -17.52 19.24 6.22
C GLU A 46 -17.72 18.20 7.33
N LEU A 47 -18.80 17.41 7.24
CA LEU A 47 -19.04 16.30 8.16
C LEU A 47 -17.91 15.28 8.10
N ASN A 48 -17.53 14.84 6.89
CA ASN A 48 -16.45 13.89 6.69
C ASN A 48 -15.12 14.39 7.24
N LYS A 49 -14.78 15.66 6.97
CA LYS A 49 -13.53 16.28 7.46
C LYS A 49 -13.52 16.33 8.98
N LYS A 50 -14.64 16.70 9.61
CA LYS A 50 -14.78 16.77 11.06
C LYS A 50 -14.64 15.40 11.72
N ILE A 51 -15.35 14.39 11.19
CA ILE A 51 -15.29 13.02 11.73
C ILE A 51 -13.90 12.43 11.53
N SER A 52 -13.34 12.54 10.33
CA SER A 52 -12.02 11.96 10.03
C SER A 52 -10.93 12.57 10.93
N LYS A 53 -10.99 13.88 11.17
CA LYS A 53 -10.09 14.56 12.13
C LYS A 53 -10.26 14.07 13.55
N HIS A 54 -11.48 13.74 13.98
CA HIS A 54 -11.71 13.22 15.32
C HIS A 54 -11.19 11.79 15.47
N LEU A 55 -11.40 10.96 14.43
CA LEU A 55 -10.99 9.57 14.43
C LEU A 55 -9.49 9.38 14.16
N ASN A 56 -8.83 10.40 13.60
CA ASN A 56 -7.49 10.37 13.02
C ASN A 56 -7.34 9.41 11.83
N TYR A 57 -8.43 9.00 11.20
CA TYR A 57 -8.43 8.23 9.95
C TYR A 57 -9.62 8.61 9.06
N SER A 58 -9.55 8.28 7.77
CA SER A 58 -10.60 8.60 6.79
C SER A 58 -11.94 7.93 7.15
N PHE A 59 -12.98 8.74 7.40
CA PHE A 59 -14.34 8.26 7.68
C PHE A 59 -15.01 7.68 6.43
N ALA A 60 -14.84 8.36 5.30
CA ALA A 60 -15.30 7.93 4.00
C ALA A 60 -14.16 8.05 2.98
N ILE A 61 -14.15 7.17 2.00
CA ILE A 61 -13.13 7.08 0.96
C ILE A 61 -13.70 7.44 -0.42
N PRO A 62 -12.90 7.98 -1.33
CA PRO A 62 -13.27 8.09 -2.74
C PRO A 62 -13.55 6.71 -3.35
N GLU A 63 -14.47 6.66 -4.30
CA GLU A 63 -14.91 5.39 -4.91
C GLU A 63 -13.80 4.69 -5.71
N HIS A 64 -12.87 5.45 -6.30
CA HIS A 64 -11.73 4.89 -7.02
C HIS A 64 -10.71 4.19 -6.10
N HIS A 65 -10.74 4.44 -4.78
CA HIS A 65 -9.91 3.70 -3.80
C HIS A 65 -10.61 2.45 -3.23
N LYS A 66 -11.82 2.12 -3.71
CA LYS A 66 -12.61 0.99 -3.19
C LYS A 66 -11.79 -0.30 -3.19
N GLU A 67 -11.12 -0.58 -4.30
CA GLU A 67 -10.40 -1.84 -4.50
C GLU A 67 -9.20 -1.97 -3.56
N LEU A 68 -8.37 -0.92 -3.47
CA LEU A 68 -7.28 -0.81 -2.50
C LEU A 68 -7.76 -1.12 -1.07
N PHE A 69 -8.79 -0.44 -0.61
CA PHE A 69 -9.29 -0.62 0.76
C PHE A 69 -9.97 -1.99 0.95
N SER A 70 -10.59 -2.55 -0.08
CA SER A 70 -11.20 -3.89 -0.02
C SER A 70 -10.12 -4.97 0.13
N ILE A 71 -9.03 -4.89 -0.63
CA ILE A 71 -7.92 -5.86 -0.53
C ILE A 71 -7.22 -5.74 0.82
N LEU A 72 -7.01 -4.52 1.33
CA LEU A 72 -6.47 -4.31 2.69
C LEU A 72 -7.38 -4.92 3.76
N GLU A 73 -8.69 -4.73 3.62
CA GLU A 73 -9.68 -5.31 4.52
C GLU A 73 -9.65 -6.84 4.49
N GLU A 74 -9.59 -7.43 3.31
CA GLU A 74 -9.46 -8.88 3.11
C GLU A 74 -8.17 -9.41 3.75
N ASN A 75 -7.03 -8.74 3.55
CA ASN A 75 -5.77 -9.11 4.18
C ASN A 75 -5.87 -9.13 5.71
N VAL A 76 -6.50 -8.12 6.32
CA VAL A 76 -6.76 -8.10 7.76
C VAL A 76 -7.71 -9.24 8.17
N ALA A 77 -8.72 -9.54 7.35
CA ALA A 77 -9.66 -10.62 7.61
C ALA A 77 -8.97 -12.00 7.58
N PHE A 78 -8.04 -12.22 6.66
CA PHE A 78 -7.29 -13.47 6.49
C PHE A 78 -6.12 -13.65 7.47
N CYS A 79 -5.70 -12.59 8.16
CA CYS A 79 -4.69 -12.71 9.21
C CYS A 79 -5.08 -13.75 10.27
N SER A 80 -4.07 -14.45 10.79
CA SER A 80 -4.18 -15.42 11.89
C SER A 80 -4.98 -14.85 13.07
N GLU A 81 -5.70 -15.70 13.79
CA GLU A 81 -6.43 -15.32 15.01
C GLU A 81 -5.52 -14.76 16.12
N LEU A 82 -4.22 -15.05 16.05
CA LEU A 82 -3.21 -14.49 16.95
C LEU A 82 -2.96 -13.00 16.70
N VAL A 83 -3.28 -12.49 15.50
CA VAL A 83 -3.12 -11.08 15.16
C VAL A 83 -4.31 -10.29 15.73
N ASN A 84 -4.01 -9.23 16.47
CA ASN A 84 -5.03 -8.28 16.90
C ASN A 84 -5.54 -7.47 15.68
N LYS A 85 -6.56 -7.99 15.00
CA LYS A 85 -7.16 -7.38 13.79
C LYS A 85 -7.66 -5.96 14.03
N THR A 86 -8.18 -5.66 15.23
CA THR A 86 -8.59 -4.30 15.59
C THR A 86 -7.41 -3.33 15.52
N MET A 87 -6.27 -3.74 16.10
CA MET A 87 -5.06 -2.92 16.12
C MET A 87 -4.48 -2.76 14.72
N LEU A 88 -4.39 -3.84 13.95
CA LEU A 88 -3.90 -3.81 12.57
C LEU A 88 -4.78 -2.94 11.66
N ALA A 89 -6.11 -3.10 11.70
CA ALA A 89 -7.04 -2.29 10.92
C ALA A 89 -6.92 -0.80 11.24
N LYS A 90 -6.89 -0.46 12.54
CA LYS A 90 -6.66 0.92 12.98
C LYS A 90 -5.33 1.46 12.49
N PHE A 91 -4.29 0.68 12.68
CA PHE A 91 -2.94 1.02 12.27
C PHE A 91 -2.86 1.33 10.77
N LEU A 92 -3.40 0.45 9.92
CA LEU A 92 -3.47 0.67 8.47
C LEU A 92 -4.31 1.91 8.12
N MET A 93 -5.48 2.08 8.74
CA MET A 93 -6.31 3.28 8.55
C MET A 93 -5.57 4.57 8.92
N TYR A 94 -4.83 4.58 10.03
CA TYR A 94 -4.04 5.74 10.48
C TYR A 94 -2.94 6.08 9.49
N ARG A 95 -2.14 5.09 9.09
CA ARG A 95 -0.98 5.30 8.23
C ARG A 95 -1.38 5.63 6.80
N LEU A 96 -2.41 4.98 6.26
CA LEU A 96 -2.94 5.33 4.93
C LEU A 96 -3.60 6.69 4.90
N HIS A 97 -4.19 7.13 6.02
CA HIS A 97 -4.72 8.49 6.13
C HIS A 97 -3.60 9.54 6.08
N SER A 98 -2.42 9.24 6.65
CA SER A 98 -1.28 10.17 6.65
C SER A 98 -0.25 9.94 5.54
N ALA A 99 -0.48 8.97 4.66
CA ALA A 99 0.39 8.62 3.55
C ALA A 99 -0.07 9.23 2.21
N THR A 100 0.91 9.63 1.40
CA THR A 100 0.74 9.89 -0.03
C THR A 100 1.39 8.75 -0.81
N ILE A 101 0.64 8.09 -1.69
CA ILE A 101 1.14 7.03 -2.57
C ILE A 101 1.17 7.57 -4.00
N GLU A 102 2.33 7.57 -4.63
CA GLU A 102 2.53 8.08 -6.00
C GLU A 102 2.97 6.93 -6.92
N PHE A 103 2.42 6.88 -8.12
CA PHE A 103 2.72 5.84 -9.09
C PHE A 103 3.42 6.42 -10.32
N TYR A 104 4.65 5.96 -10.57
CA TYR A 104 5.48 6.35 -11.70
C TYR A 104 5.65 5.17 -12.65
N ASN A 105 5.23 5.36 -13.90
CA ASN A 105 5.40 4.37 -14.95
C ASN A 105 6.33 4.93 -16.02
N TYR A 106 7.56 4.41 -16.03
CA TYR A 106 8.57 4.68 -17.03
C TYR A 106 8.69 3.55 -18.06
N SER A 107 7.67 2.72 -18.21
CA SER A 107 7.59 1.69 -19.25
C SER A 107 6.52 2.01 -20.28
N ASP A 108 6.56 1.33 -21.42
CA ASP A 108 5.53 1.44 -22.47
C ASP A 108 4.20 0.74 -22.11
N LEU A 109 4.08 0.14 -20.92
CA LEU A 109 2.86 -0.55 -20.49
C LEU A 109 1.73 0.44 -20.16
N ASN A 110 0.50 0.11 -20.56
CA ASN A 110 -0.67 0.84 -20.10
C ASN A 110 -1.10 0.33 -18.71
N LEU A 111 -0.68 1.04 -17.66
CA LEU A 111 -0.99 0.73 -16.25
C LEU A 111 -1.88 1.78 -15.59
N GLN A 112 -2.76 2.43 -16.37
CA GLN A 112 -3.64 3.50 -15.87
C GLN A 112 -4.65 3.00 -14.84
N HIS A 113 -5.08 1.74 -14.95
CA HIS A 113 -5.98 1.13 -13.98
C HIS A 113 -5.29 0.96 -12.63
N LEU A 114 -4.13 0.30 -12.62
CA LEU A 114 -3.28 0.16 -11.44
C LEU A 114 -2.91 1.50 -10.79
N LYS A 115 -2.55 2.50 -11.61
CA LYS A 115 -2.27 3.86 -11.16
C LYS A 115 -3.42 4.43 -10.34
N LYS A 116 -4.65 4.42 -10.89
CA LYS A 116 -5.85 4.95 -10.21
C LYS A 116 -6.18 4.21 -8.91
N MET A 117 -5.81 2.93 -8.83
CA MET A 117 -6.07 2.11 -7.66
C MET A 117 -5.09 2.42 -6.52
N LEU A 118 -3.81 2.62 -6.86
CA LEU A 118 -2.73 2.81 -5.88
C LEU A 118 -2.56 4.26 -5.43
N GLU A 119 -2.80 5.24 -6.31
CA GLU A 119 -2.55 6.64 -5.96
C GLU A 119 -3.42 7.10 -4.80
N LEU A 120 -2.79 7.62 -3.74
CA LEU A 120 -3.44 8.23 -2.60
C LEU A 120 -2.86 9.63 -2.41
N GLU A 121 -3.67 10.68 -2.57
CA GLU A 121 -3.19 12.08 -2.52
C GLU A 121 -3.66 12.81 -1.25
N ASN A 122 -3.41 12.24 -0.08
CA ASN A 122 -4.02 12.76 1.17
C ASN A 122 -3.05 12.95 2.34
N GLY A 123 -1.80 12.51 2.23
CA GLY A 123 -0.89 12.41 3.37
C GLY A 123 0.21 13.48 3.41
N THR A 124 0.50 13.98 4.61
CA THR A 124 1.60 14.93 4.86
C THR A 124 2.79 14.31 5.58
N GLU A 125 2.67 13.07 6.06
CA GLU A 125 3.67 12.47 6.95
C GLU A 125 4.53 11.42 6.27
N SER A 126 3.91 10.52 5.50
CA SER A 126 4.61 9.42 4.83
C SER A 126 4.42 9.53 3.32
N ARG A 127 5.45 9.16 2.56
CA ARG A 127 5.35 9.02 1.11
C ARG A 127 5.79 7.63 0.68
N VAL A 128 5.03 7.05 -0.24
CA VAL A 128 5.34 5.75 -0.86
C VAL A 128 5.34 5.97 -2.37
N GLN A 129 6.45 5.69 -3.05
CA GLN A 129 6.50 5.75 -4.51
C GLN A 129 6.62 4.36 -5.09
N VAL A 130 5.70 4.05 -5.99
CA VAL A 130 5.70 2.82 -6.77
C VAL A 130 6.25 3.15 -8.15
N VAL A 131 7.39 2.56 -8.50
CA VAL A 131 8.11 2.87 -9.74
C VAL A 131 8.18 1.62 -10.60
N ILE A 132 7.46 1.65 -11.72
CA ILE A 132 7.52 0.64 -12.76
C ILE A 132 8.45 1.16 -13.86
N TYR A 133 9.43 0.35 -14.24
CA TYR A 133 10.45 0.78 -15.20
C TYR A 133 10.85 -0.37 -16.10
N ASP A 134 11.24 -0.06 -17.34
CA ASP A 134 11.90 -1.01 -18.22
C ASP A 134 13.41 -0.75 -18.30
N LYS A 135 14.18 -1.59 -18.98
CA LYS A 135 15.64 -1.40 -19.10
C LYS A 135 16.06 -0.13 -19.83
N ASN A 136 15.17 0.51 -20.59
CA ASN A 136 15.45 1.68 -21.41
C ASN A 136 15.01 3.00 -20.75
N SER A 137 14.21 2.91 -19.68
CA SER A 137 13.57 4.00 -18.94
C SER A 137 14.46 5.07 -18.29
N HIS A 138 15.80 5.00 -18.44
CA HIS A 138 16.75 5.89 -17.76
C HIS A 138 16.45 6.08 -16.27
N ILE A 139 16.07 5.00 -15.56
CA ILE A 139 15.72 5.02 -14.13
C ILE A 139 16.79 5.67 -13.23
N GLN A 140 18.03 5.73 -13.70
CA GLN A 140 19.15 6.45 -13.09
C GLN A 140 18.89 7.95 -12.85
N ASP A 141 17.99 8.55 -13.62
CA ASP A 141 17.61 9.96 -13.50
C ASP A 141 16.43 10.17 -12.54
N PHE A 142 15.85 9.09 -12.01
CA PHE A 142 14.80 9.18 -11.00
C PHE A 142 15.34 9.81 -9.72
N GLN A 143 14.71 10.90 -9.31
CA GLN A 143 14.97 11.57 -8.04
C GLN A 143 13.70 11.49 -7.19
N PRO A 144 13.77 10.99 -5.94
CA PRO A 144 12.65 11.03 -5.02
C PRO A 144 12.17 12.47 -4.87
N THR A 145 10.85 12.68 -4.79
CA THR A 145 10.25 14.02 -4.66
C THR A 145 10.22 14.52 -3.21
N TYR A 146 10.91 13.82 -2.31
CA TYR A 146 10.80 14.00 -0.86
C TYR A 146 12.06 13.59 -0.10
N ASN A 147 12.11 14.05 1.16
CA ASN A 147 13.22 13.79 2.06
C ASN A 147 13.03 12.55 2.93
N GLN A 148 11.79 12.04 3.14
CA GLN A 148 11.56 10.79 3.87
C GLN A 148 10.39 9.97 3.27
N GLY A 149 10.57 8.65 3.12
CA GLY A 149 9.53 7.74 2.63
C GLY A 149 10.05 6.42 2.05
N LEU A 150 9.16 5.65 1.41
CA LEU A 150 9.44 4.31 0.87
C LEU A 150 9.40 4.29 -0.66
N LEU A 151 10.42 3.74 -1.29
CA LEU A 151 10.47 3.50 -2.73
C LEU A 151 10.29 2.02 -3.04
N LEU A 152 9.42 1.70 -3.98
CA LEU A 152 9.10 0.34 -4.43
C LEU A 152 9.37 0.22 -5.93
N PHE A 153 10.34 -0.61 -6.32
CA PHE A 153 10.76 -0.75 -7.71
C PHE A 153 10.26 -2.05 -8.35
N PHE A 154 9.82 -1.96 -9.61
CA PHE A 154 9.40 -3.11 -10.40
C PHE A 154 9.97 -3.00 -11.82
N GLU A 155 10.73 -3.99 -12.23
CA GLU A 155 11.32 -4.05 -13.58
C GLU A 155 10.42 -4.85 -14.51
N VAL A 156 10.11 -4.28 -15.68
CA VAL A 156 9.39 -4.95 -16.75
C VAL A 156 10.25 -5.06 -18.02
N CYS A 157 10.12 -6.15 -18.77
CA CYS A 157 10.80 -6.32 -20.05
C CYS A 157 9.99 -7.23 -20.96
N GLY A 158 9.71 -6.77 -22.18
CA GLY A 158 8.94 -7.52 -23.17
C GLY A 158 7.52 -7.87 -22.69
N GLY A 159 6.87 -6.94 -21.97
CA GLY A 159 5.53 -7.15 -21.42
C GLY A 159 5.45 -8.10 -20.23
N LYS A 160 6.59 -8.46 -19.61
CA LYS A 160 6.65 -9.35 -18.45
C LYS A 160 7.35 -8.68 -17.28
N LEU A 161 6.90 -8.99 -16.06
CA LEU A 161 7.63 -8.63 -14.84
C LEU A 161 8.93 -9.44 -14.78
N ARG A 162 10.06 -8.75 -14.56
CA ARG A 162 11.41 -9.31 -14.47
C ARG A 162 12.07 -9.07 -13.13
N GLY A 163 11.64 -8.07 -12.39
CA GLY A 163 12.24 -7.74 -11.11
C GLY A 163 11.23 -7.12 -10.16
N ILE A 164 11.35 -7.48 -8.89
CA ILE A 164 10.68 -6.84 -7.77
C ILE A 164 11.75 -6.36 -6.79
N GLY A 165 11.66 -5.11 -6.38
CA GLY A 165 12.60 -4.47 -5.47
C GLY A 165 13.92 -4.03 -6.12
N PRO A 166 14.86 -3.51 -5.31
CA PRO A 166 14.77 -3.44 -3.86
C PRO A 166 13.77 -2.40 -3.37
N PHE A 167 13.19 -2.63 -2.20
CA PHE A 167 12.41 -1.61 -1.50
C PHE A 167 13.31 -0.85 -0.55
N VAL A 168 13.22 0.47 -0.58
CA VAL A 168 14.22 1.33 0.05
C VAL A 168 13.53 2.45 0.78
N GLU A 169 13.92 2.61 2.05
CA GLU A 169 13.60 3.80 2.80
C GLU A 169 14.57 4.92 2.40
N VAL A 170 14.01 6.06 2.06
CA VAL A 170 14.71 7.33 1.87
C VAL A 170 14.63 8.06 3.21
N SER A 171 15.78 8.47 3.73
CA SER A 171 15.87 9.36 4.90
C SER A 171 16.38 10.74 4.48
N ALA A 172 16.22 11.73 5.37
CA ALA A 172 16.59 13.12 5.10
C ALA A 172 18.09 13.30 4.81
N ASP A 173 18.91 12.32 5.19
CA ASP A 173 20.36 12.30 4.95
C ASP A 173 20.71 11.84 3.52
N GLY A 174 19.71 11.48 2.72
CA GLY A 174 19.82 11.19 1.30
C GLY A 174 20.27 9.76 1.02
N THR A 175 19.35 8.88 0.63
CA THR A 175 19.71 7.57 0.09
C THR A 175 20.22 7.73 -1.34
N LYS A 176 21.47 7.35 -1.62
CA LYS A 176 22.00 7.40 -2.99
C LYS A 176 21.34 6.33 -3.86
N MET A 177 20.63 6.77 -4.90
CA MET A 177 20.02 5.91 -5.94
C MET A 177 21.03 4.98 -6.65
N SER A 178 22.34 5.24 -6.53
CA SER A 178 23.39 4.36 -7.07
C SER A 178 23.42 2.96 -6.44
N HIS A 179 22.98 2.81 -5.19
CA HIS A 179 22.96 1.51 -4.49
C HIS A 179 21.98 0.50 -5.11
N PHE A 180 20.98 0.96 -5.85
CA PHE A 180 20.02 0.08 -6.53
C PHE A 180 20.67 -0.75 -7.64
N GLN A 181 21.82 -0.30 -8.16
CA GLN A 181 22.49 -0.82 -9.35
C GLN A 181 23.80 -1.56 -9.06
N GLU A 182 24.22 -1.65 -7.79
CA GLU A 182 25.40 -2.43 -7.40
C GLU A 182 25.23 -3.93 -7.76
N GLU A 183 26.34 -4.59 -8.06
CA GLU A 183 26.35 -6.04 -8.31
C GLU A 183 25.76 -6.78 -7.11
N LYS A 184 24.80 -7.65 -7.39
CA LYS A 184 24.03 -8.34 -6.35
C LYS A 184 24.43 -9.79 -6.30
N ASN A 185 24.74 -10.27 -5.10
CA ASN A 185 24.96 -11.69 -4.89
C ASN A 185 23.61 -12.40 -4.86
N VAL A 186 23.52 -13.52 -5.57
CA VAL A 186 22.35 -14.40 -5.49
C VAL A 186 22.46 -15.20 -4.21
N GLU A 187 21.64 -14.85 -3.23
CA GLU A 187 21.62 -15.52 -1.92
C GLU A 187 20.80 -16.80 -1.98
N ARG A 188 19.70 -16.77 -2.73
CA ARG A 188 18.78 -17.89 -2.83
C ARG A 188 18.15 -17.99 -4.21
N LYS A 189 18.06 -19.20 -4.71
CA LYS A 189 17.32 -19.55 -5.91
C LYS A 189 16.19 -20.49 -5.52
N VAL A 190 14.97 -20.18 -5.93
CA VAL A 190 13.78 -21.03 -5.71
C VAL A 190 13.08 -21.28 -7.04
N GLU A 191 12.41 -22.43 -7.14
CA GLU A 191 11.51 -22.72 -8.25
C GLU A 191 10.35 -21.72 -8.25
N LYS A 192 9.93 -21.33 -9.46
CA LYS A 192 8.86 -20.36 -9.64
C LYS A 192 7.52 -21.03 -9.37
N GLU A 193 6.78 -20.50 -8.40
CA GLU A 193 5.39 -20.91 -8.17
C GLU A 193 4.47 -20.29 -9.22
N ASP A 194 4.11 -21.08 -10.24
CA ASP A 194 3.33 -20.62 -11.39
C ASP A 194 1.99 -19.96 -11.01
N SER A 195 1.35 -20.43 -9.93
CA SER A 195 0.09 -19.88 -9.40
C SER A 195 0.19 -18.38 -9.09
N TYR A 196 1.32 -17.94 -8.55
CA TYR A 196 1.56 -16.56 -8.15
C TYR A 196 2.12 -15.72 -9.29
N TRP A 197 3.11 -16.27 -10.01
CA TRP A 197 3.91 -15.51 -10.98
C TRP A 197 3.33 -15.45 -12.39
N ASN A 198 2.31 -16.26 -12.70
CA ASN A 198 1.57 -16.16 -13.97
C ASN A 198 0.35 -15.23 -13.88
N ARG A 199 0.13 -14.59 -12.72
CA ARG A 199 -0.82 -13.48 -12.58
C ARG A 199 -0.38 -12.27 -13.40
N SER A 200 -1.31 -11.35 -13.62
CA SER A 200 -1.03 -10.12 -14.35
C SER A 200 0.01 -9.24 -13.63
N ILE A 201 0.71 -8.37 -14.37
CA ILE A 201 1.65 -7.41 -13.78
C ILE A 201 0.93 -6.53 -12.75
N GLU A 202 -0.30 -6.09 -13.04
CA GLU A 202 -1.08 -5.26 -12.13
C GLU A 202 -1.34 -5.97 -10.80
N GLU A 203 -1.78 -7.22 -10.83
CA GLU A 203 -2.04 -8.01 -9.61
C GLU A 203 -0.78 -8.21 -8.79
N VAL A 204 0.34 -8.59 -9.41
CA VAL A 204 1.59 -8.84 -8.69
C VAL A 204 2.14 -7.54 -8.08
N VAL A 205 2.11 -6.43 -8.82
CA VAL A 205 2.54 -5.12 -8.30
C VAL A 205 1.65 -4.71 -7.13
N LEU A 206 0.33 -4.77 -7.28
CA LEU A 206 -0.62 -4.42 -6.24
C LEU A 206 -0.38 -5.21 -4.96
N ASP A 207 -0.39 -6.54 -5.04
CA ASP A 207 -0.17 -7.46 -3.92
C ASP A 207 1.15 -7.18 -3.18
N THR A 208 2.21 -6.95 -3.96
CA THR A 208 3.54 -6.65 -3.41
C THR A 208 3.58 -5.27 -2.75
N VAL A 209 2.96 -4.25 -3.34
CA VAL A 209 2.88 -2.90 -2.77
C VAL A 209 2.13 -2.92 -1.44
N LEU A 210 1.02 -3.64 -1.35
CA LEU A 210 0.24 -3.75 -0.11
C LEU A 210 1.01 -4.47 0.99
N SER A 211 1.73 -5.53 0.64
CA SER A 211 2.62 -6.23 1.56
C SER A 211 3.73 -5.31 2.06
N ALA A 212 4.38 -4.58 1.16
CA ALA A 212 5.46 -3.64 1.51
C ALA A 212 4.97 -2.47 2.37
N ILE A 213 3.79 -1.91 2.09
CA ILE A 213 3.16 -0.86 2.90
C ILE A 213 2.83 -1.36 4.30
N THR A 214 2.26 -2.57 4.39
CA THR A 214 1.91 -3.18 5.67
C THR A 214 3.16 -3.42 6.51
N ASP A 215 4.20 -3.99 5.91
CA ASP A 215 5.50 -4.22 6.55
C ASP A 215 6.16 -2.91 6.97
N TYR A 216 6.33 -1.96 6.05
CA TYR A 216 7.01 -0.68 6.28
C TYR A 216 6.38 0.11 7.41
N PHE A 217 5.05 0.11 7.46
CA PHE A 217 4.36 0.82 8.51
C PHE A 217 4.35 0.03 9.82
N SER A 218 4.28 -1.30 9.82
CA SER A 218 4.36 -2.05 11.07
C SER A 218 5.68 -1.75 11.81
N ASP A 219 5.60 -1.25 13.05
CA ASP A 219 6.76 -0.90 13.89
C ASP A 219 7.75 -2.08 14.15
N TYR A 220 7.45 -3.27 13.63
CA TYR A 220 8.18 -4.50 13.91
C TYR A 220 9.26 -4.85 12.89
N ILE A 221 9.37 -4.20 11.72
CA ILE A 221 10.17 -4.79 10.64
C ILE A 221 10.80 -3.77 9.66
N THR A 222 11.77 -2.96 10.10
CA THR A 222 12.52 -2.09 9.16
C THR A 222 13.83 -2.70 8.66
N VAL A 223 14.47 -3.56 9.45
CA VAL A 223 15.83 -4.08 9.17
C VAL A 223 15.83 -5.56 8.78
N SER A 224 14.83 -6.32 9.24
CA SER A 224 14.66 -7.76 9.02
C SER A 224 13.64 -8.11 7.94
N SER A 225 12.99 -7.13 7.32
CA SER A 225 11.91 -7.37 6.36
C SER A 225 12.46 -8.16 5.16
N PRO A 226 11.74 -9.21 4.70
CA PRO A 226 12.12 -9.96 3.51
C PRO A 226 12.18 -9.09 2.25
N PHE A 227 11.63 -7.87 2.27
CA PHE A 227 11.55 -7.01 1.09
C PHE A 227 12.53 -5.82 1.11
N MET A 228 12.93 -5.36 2.29
CA MET A 228 13.81 -4.20 2.41
C MET A 228 15.22 -4.52 1.89
N TYR A 229 15.73 -3.68 1.00
CA TYR A 229 17.06 -3.81 0.38
C TYR A 229 17.31 -5.13 -0.38
N ARG A 230 16.24 -5.87 -0.70
CA ARG A 230 16.28 -7.18 -1.38
C ARG A 230 15.58 -7.10 -2.72
N ARG A 231 16.18 -7.69 -3.75
CA ARG A 231 15.59 -7.77 -5.09
C ARG A 231 15.28 -9.22 -5.44
N ALA A 232 14.08 -9.48 -5.94
CA ALA A 232 13.74 -10.72 -6.62
C ALA A 232 13.92 -10.54 -8.13
N ILE A 233 14.69 -11.41 -8.78
CA ILE A 233 14.83 -11.49 -10.23
C ILE A 233 14.01 -12.68 -10.72
N LEU A 234 13.09 -12.40 -11.65
CA LEU A 234 12.14 -13.37 -12.21
C LEU A 234 12.66 -13.90 -13.55
N ASN A 235 13.18 -15.12 -13.52
CA ASN A 235 13.59 -15.87 -14.70
C ASN A 235 12.42 -16.74 -15.20
N GLU A 236 12.65 -17.54 -16.24
CA GLU A 236 11.59 -18.40 -16.83
C GLU A 236 11.00 -19.35 -15.78
N ASP A 237 11.85 -20.16 -15.13
CA ASP A 237 11.42 -21.20 -14.19
C ASP A 237 11.82 -20.94 -12.73
N THR A 238 12.57 -19.87 -12.47
CA THR A 238 13.17 -19.63 -11.14
C THR A 238 13.06 -18.18 -10.70
N VAL A 239 12.95 -17.98 -9.39
CA VAL A 239 13.09 -16.69 -8.74
C VAL A 239 14.43 -16.66 -8.00
N CYS A 240 15.26 -15.66 -8.31
CA CYS A 240 16.51 -15.42 -7.60
C CYS A 240 16.31 -14.28 -6.61
N LEU A 241 16.48 -14.54 -5.32
CA LEU A 241 16.54 -13.54 -4.28
C LEU A 241 17.97 -13.06 -4.14
N CYS A 242 18.14 -11.75 -4.31
CA CYS A 242 19.42 -11.06 -4.27
C CYS A 242 19.42 -10.07 -3.11
N GLU A 243 20.49 -10.06 -2.32
CA GLU A 243 20.74 -9.00 -1.34
C GLU A 243 21.64 -7.93 -1.95
N ALA A 244 21.26 -6.66 -1.78
CA ALA A 244 22.16 -5.55 -2.03
C ALA A 244 23.03 -5.35 -0.76
N PHE A 245 24.28 -5.81 -0.80
CA PHE A 245 25.34 -5.24 0.05
C PHE A 245 25.70 -3.89 -0.61
N SER A 246 25.68 -2.73 0.04
CA SER A 246 26.25 -2.41 1.34
C SER A 246 25.38 -1.46 2.20
N ARG A 247 25.25 -1.79 3.48
CA ARG A 247 25.02 -0.80 4.54
C ARG A 247 26.37 -0.18 4.86
N GLN A 248 26.65 1.00 4.29
CA GLN A 248 27.64 1.90 4.91
C GLN A 248 26.89 3.00 5.64
#